data_AF-A0A956YDQ1-F1
#
_entry.id   AF-A0A956YDQ1-F1
#
_cell.length_a   1.000
_cell.length_b   1.000
_cell.length_c   1.000
_cell.angle_alpha   90.00
_cell.angle_beta   90.00
_cell.angle_gamma   90.00
#
_symmetry.space_group_name_H-M   'P 1'
#
loop_
_entity.id
_entity.type
_entity.pdbx_description
1 polymer ?
#
loop_
_entity_poly.entity_id
_entity_poly.type
_entity_poly.pdbx_seq_one_letter_code
_entity_poly.pdbx_strand_id
1 'polypeptide(L)'
;MENRFLSKASSVVVILATFIVFIGWQLDLPTFKQLLPGAPPTTPLTAFLLLCQSAALLLLNQTVHRTNTRYLSWAVLLLSGTAVLIGLFTVAQYLFGWQASVELWLYPKQVLQMQTEFPGRPSPHTAVSAILSGLAIILSGLP
;
A
#
# COMPACT_ATOMS: atom_id res chain seq x y z
N MET A 1 -14.19 3.43 22.06
CA MET A 1 -15.00 3.21 20.86
C MET A 1 -14.64 4.18 19.74
N GLU A 2 -14.51 5.48 20.03
CA GLU A 2 -14.08 6.55 19.11
C GLU A 2 -12.89 6.16 18.20
N ASN A 3 -11.75 5.78 18.79
CA ASN A 3 -10.51 5.48 18.04
C ASN A 3 -10.66 4.37 16.98
N ARG A 4 -11.57 3.40 17.22
CA ARG A 4 -11.81 2.31 16.27
C ARG A 4 -12.75 2.70 15.14
N PHE A 5 -13.67 3.63 15.38
CA PHE A 5 -14.51 4.18 14.34
C PHE A 5 -13.68 5.02 13.36
N LEU A 6 -12.83 5.90 13.88
CA LEU A 6 -11.88 6.68 13.07
C LEU A 6 -10.99 5.73 12.25
N SER A 7 -10.43 4.71 12.88
CA SER A 7 -9.59 3.72 12.21
C SER A 7 -10.32 2.99 11.06
N LYS A 8 -11.58 2.56 11.25
CA LYS A 8 -12.39 1.96 10.17
C LYS A 8 -12.65 2.96 9.05
N ALA A 9 -13.08 4.18 9.38
CA ALA A 9 -13.37 5.21 8.40
C ALA A 9 -12.14 5.53 7.55
N SER A 10 -10.98 5.71 8.19
CA SER A 10 -9.71 5.93 7.50
C SER A 10 -9.37 4.79 6.54
N SER A 11 -9.49 3.53 6.98
CA SER A 11 -9.18 2.40 6.11
C SER A 11 -10.13 2.30 4.90
N VAL A 12 -11.43 2.57 5.07
CA VAL A 12 -12.38 2.57 3.95
C VAL A 12 -12.04 3.67 2.95
N VAL A 13 -11.73 4.88 3.44
CA VAL A 13 -11.32 6.00 2.58
C VAL A 13 -10.06 5.65 1.77
N VAL A 14 -9.04 5.07 2.42
CA VAL A 14 -7.81 4.68 1.73
C VAL A 14 -8.07 3.58 0.70
N ILE A 15 -8.90 2.58 1.01
CA ILE A 15 -9.27 1.54 0.04
C ILE A 15 -9.92 2.17 -1.20
N LEU A 16 -10.90 3.06 -1.03
CA LEU A 16 -11.54 3.74 -2.15
C LEU A 16 -10.53 4.56 -2.96
N ALA A 17 -9.64 5.29 -2.29
CA ALA A 17 -8.58 6.04 -2.95
C ALA A 17 -7.65 5.13 -3.79
N THR A 18 -7.27 3.96 -3.27
CA THR A 18 -6.43 3.01 -4.02
C THR A 18 -7.12 2.43 -5.25
N PHE A 19 -8.43 2.18 -5.19
CA PHE A 19 -9.20 1.77 -6.37
C PHE A 19 -9.24 2.87 -7.44
N ILE A 20 -9.41 4.13 -7.04
CA ILE A 20 -9.36 5.28 -7.97
C ILE A 20 -7.98 5.33 -8.65
N VAL A 21 -6.90 5.14 -7.90
CA VAL A 21 -5.54 5.10 -8.46
C VAL A 21 -5.38 3.96 -9.47
N PHE A 22 -5.84 2.74 -9.16
CA PHE A 22 -5.77 1.63 -10.11
C PHE A 22 -6.56 1.91 -11.39
N ILE A 23 -7.77 2.48 -11.28
CA ILE A 23 -8.57 2.90 -12.43
C ILE A 23 -7.82 3.99 -13.22
N GLY A 24 -7.19 4.95 -12.55
CA GLY A 24 -6.37 5.97 -13.18
C GLY A 24 -5.19 5.41 -13.97
N TRP A 25 -4.58 4.33 -13.49
CA TRP A 25 -3.54 3.60 -14.23
C TRP A 25 -4.07 2.82 -15.42
N GLN A 26 -5.23 2.17 -15.30
CA GLN A 26 -5.84 1.41 -16.39
C GLN A 26 -6.37 2.32 -17.52
N LEU A 27 -6.98 3.45 -17.17
CA LEU A 27 -7.55 4.41 -18.12
C LEU A 27 -6.55 5.48 -18.57
N ASP A 28 -5.31 5.42 -18.07
CA ASP A 28 -4.26 6.41 -18.31
C ASP A 28 -4.65 7.86 -17.96
N LEU A 29 -5.49 8.04 -16.94
CA LEU A 29 -5.97 9.35 -16.49
C LEU A 29 -5.01 9.95 -15.45
N PRO A 30 -4.26 11.02 -15.77
CA PRO A 30 -3.25 11.60 -14.87
C PRO A 30 -3.85 12.10 -13.55
N THR A 31 -5.07 12.65 -13.59
CA THR A 31 -5.78 13.16 -12.41
C THR A 31 -6.09 12.06 -11.40
N PHE A 32 -6.38 10.84 -11.86
CA PHE A 32 -6.73 9.73 -10.97
C PHE A 32 -5.50 9.00 -10.43
N LYS A 33 -4.34 9.15 -11.10
CA LYS A 33 -3.05 8.68 -10.59
C LYS A 33 -2.55 9.55 -9.43
N GLN A 34 -2.97 10.81 -9.34
CA GLN A 34 -2.57 11.74 -8.28
C GLN A 34 -3.59 11.71 -7.13
N LEU A 35 -3.12 11.43 -5.91
CA LEU A 35 -3.97 11.48 -4.73
C LEU A 35 -4.18 12.91 -4.22
N LEU A 36 -3.18 13.78 -4.42
CA LEU A 36 -3.25 15.19 -4.06
C LEU A 36 -2.87 16.06 -5.27
N PRO A 37 -3.54 17.21 -5.47
CA PRO A 37 -3.15 18.18 -6.48
C PRO A 37 -1.70 18.63 -6.27
N GLY A 38 -0.87 18.52 -7.30
CA GLY A 38 0.55 18.90 -7.23
C GLY A 38 1.48 17.85 -6.60
N ALA A 39 0.95 16.73 -6.11
CA ALA A 39 1.76 15.61 -5.68
C ALA A 39 2.20 14.75 -6.89
N PRO A 40 3.35 14.05 -6.79
CA PRO A 40 3.74 13.07 -7.78
C PRO A 40 2.66 12.00 -7.98
N PRO A 41 2.49 11.46 -9.20
CA PRO A 41 1.56 10.38 -9.45
C PRO A 41 1.88 9.16 -8.57
N THR A 42 0.86 8.64 -7.89
CA THR A 42 0.95 7.48 -7.02
C THR A 42 1.15 6.24 -7.85
N THR A 43 2.20 5.49 -7.56
CA THR A 43 2.53 4.32 -8.36
C THR A 43 1.64 3.11 -8.05
N PRO A 44 1.45 2.14 -8.98
CA PRO A 44 0.57 0.99 -8.76
C PRO A 44 0.98 0.13 -7.56
N LEU A 45 2.28 -0.05 -7.33
CA LEU A 45 2.82 -0.79 -6.19
C LEU A 45 2.61 0.00 -4.89
N THR A 46 2.66 1.32 -4.93
CA THR A 46 2.26 2.18 -3.79
C THR A 46 0.77 2.00 -3.46
N ALA A 47 -0.09 2.03 -4.47
CA ALA A 47 -1.53 1.79 -4.29
C ALA A 47 -1.80 0.39 -3.73
N PHE A 48 -1.05 -0.62 -4.19
CA PHE A 48 -1.13 -1.99 -3.68
C PHE A 48 -0.72 -2.10 -2.21
N LEU A 49 0.40 -1.47 -1.82
CA LEU A 49 0.84 -1.41 -0.43
C LEU A 49 -0.25 -0.81 0.48
N LEU A 50 -0.80 0.35 0.08
CA LEU A 50 -1.86 1.04 0.82
C LEU A 50 -3.12 0.18 0.94
N LEU A 51 -3.50 -0.54 -0.12
CA LEU A 51 -4.65 -1.43 -0.14
C LEU A 51 -4.45 -2.59 0.84
N CYS A 52 -3.29 -3.26 0.80
CA CYS A 52 -2.96 -4.35 1.71
C CYS A 52 -3.01 -3.90 3.18
N GLN A 53 -2.41 -2.75 3.51
CA GLN A 53 -2.42 -2.25 4.89
C GLN A 53 -3.81 -1.87 5.37
N SER A 54 -4.58 -1.18 4.54
CA SER A 54 -5.93 -0.73 4.91
C SER A 54 -6.89 -1.90 5.08
N ALA A 55 -6.78 -2.91 4.21
CA ALA A 55 -7.54 -4.14 4.34
C ALA A 55 -7.12 -4.96 5.56
N ALA A 56 -5.81 -5.09 5.83
CA ALA A 56 -5.32 -5.77 7.04
C ALA A 56 -5.83 -5.07 8.31
N LEU A 57 -5.84 -3.75 8.33
CA LEU A 57 -6.31 -2.97 9.46
C LEU A 57 -7.83 -3.11 9.67
N LEU A 58 -8.63 -3.14 8.60
CA LEU A 58 -10.08 -3.42 8.69
C LEU A 58 -10.35 -4.82 9.25
N LEU A 59 -9.62 -5.83 8.78
CA LEU A 59 -9.75 -7.21 9.23
C LEU A 59 -9.33 -7.35 10.70
N LEU A 60 -8.24 -6.69 11.11
CA LEU A 60 -7.80 -6.66 12.50
C LEU A 60 -8.91 -6.14 13.41
N ASN A 61 -9.62 -5.08 13.00
CA ASN A 61 -10.71 -4.53 13.80
C ASN A 61 -11.93 -5.48 13.91
N GLN A 62 -12.08 -6.45 13.01
CA GLN A 62 -13.12 -7.48 13.07
C GLN A 62 -12.74 -8.66 13.96
N THR A 63 -11.45 -9.06 14.00
CA THR A 63 -10.98 -10.21 14.81
C THR A 63 -11.27 -10.04 16.30
N VAL A 64 -11.17 -8.82 16.83
CA VAL A 64 -11.36 -8.53 18.26
C VAL A 64 -12.80 -8.78 18.75
N HIS A 65 -13.80 -8.87 17.88
CA HIS A 65 -15.20 -9.09 18.27
C HIS A 65 -15.68 -10.53 18.07
N ARG A 66 -14.90 -11.40 17.42
CA ARG A 66 -15.32 -12.78 17.15
C ARG A 66 -14.32 -13.80 17.66
N THR A 67 -14.80 -14.63 18.57
CA THR A 67 -14.08 -15.70 19.30
C THR A 67 -13.53 -16.84 18.42
N ASN A 68 -13.85 -16.88 17.11
CA ASN A 68 -13.34 -17.92 16.21
C ASN A 68 -13.00 -17.36 14.81
N THR A 69 -11.90 -16.62 14.71
CA THR A 69 -11.50 -15.92 13.48
C THR A 69 -10.06 -16.20 13.05
N ARG A 70 -9.58 -17.44 13.23
CA ARG A 70 -8.25 -17.86 12.75
C ARG A 70 -8.01 -17.45 11.29
N TYR A 71 -8.98 -17.68 10.40
CA TYR A 71 -8.86 -17.31 9.00
C TYR A 71 -8.62 -15.80 8.78
N LEU A 72 -9.23 -14.93 9.59
CA LEU A 72 -9.00 -13.49 9.53
C LEU A 72 -7.61 -13.12 10.05
N SER A 73 -7.14 -13.73 11.14
CA SER A 73 -5.77 -13.52 11.65
C SER A 73 -4.72 -13.92 10.60
N TRP A 74 -4.93 -15.04 9.91
CA TRP A 74 -4.08 -15.45 8.79
C TRP A 74 -4.13 -14.45 7.64
N ALA A 75 -5.30 -13.94 7.28
CA ALA A 75 -5.42 -12.91 6.24
C ALA A 75 -4.71 -11.60 6.62
N VAL A 76 -4.81 -11.16 7.89
CA VAL A 76 -4.09 -9.98 8.40
C VAL A 76 -2.58 -10.16 8.31
N LEU A 77 -2.08 -11.34 8.73
CA LEU A 77 -0.66 -11.69 8.64
C LEU A 77 -0.18 -11.72 7.18
N LEU A 78 -0.94 -12.32 6.27
CA LEU A 78 -0.57 -12.39 4.86
C LEU A 78 -0.53 -11.01 4.22
N LEU A 79 -1.57 -10.18 4.39
CA LEU A 79 -1.62 -8.83 3.80
C LEU A 79 -0.55 -7.90 4.39
N SER A 80 -0.33 -7.95 5.70
CA SER A 80 0.68 -7.10 6.34
C SER A 80 2.09 -7.59 6.01
N GLY A 81 2.29 -8.91 5.97
CA GLY A 81 3.55 -9.54 5.60
C GLY A 81 3.94 -9.22 4.16
N THR A 82 3.01 -9.29 3.20
CA THR A 82 3.29 -8.88 1.83
C THR A 82 3.66 -7.41 1.74
N ALA A 83 2.97 -6.53 2.48
CA ALA A 83 3.30 -5.10 2.50
C ALA A 83 4.71 -4.85 3.05
N VAL A 84 5.10 -5.55 4.13
CA VAL A 84 6.46 -5.47 4.70
C VAL A 84 7.52 -5.98 3.71
N LEU A 85 7.28 -7.13 3.07
CA LEU A 85 8.21 -7.70 2.10
C LEU A 85 8.41 -6.80 0.89
N ILE A 86 7.33 -6.24 0.37
CA ILE A 86 7.38 -5.29 -0.75
C ILE A 86 8.12 -4.02 -0.33
N GLY A 87 7.83 -3.47 0.85
CA GLY A 87 8.54 -2.30 1.37
C GLY A 87 10.04 -2.56 1.55
N LEU A 88 10.42 -3.70 2.12
CA LEU A 88 11.83 -4.11 2.26
C LEU A 88 12.51 -4.27 0.91
N PHE A 89 11.83 -4.88 -0.06
CA PHE A 89 12.34 -5.00 -1.41
C PHE A 89 12.56 -3.63 -2.05
N THR A 90 11.62 -2.70 -1.90
CA THR A 90 11.78 -1.32 -2.37
C THR A 90 12.96 -0.61 -1.69
N VAL A 91 13.13 -0.74 -0.38
CA VAL A 91 14.29 -0.17 0.33
C VAL A 91 15.60 -0.79 -0.17
N ALA A 92 15.63 -2.11 -0.37
CA ALA A 92 16.80 -2.79 -0.93
C ALA A 92 17.13 -2.28 -2.35
N GLN A 93 16.12 -2.03 -3.19
CA GLN A 93 16.34 -1.43 -4.52
C GLN A 93 17.03 -0.07 -4.42
N TYR A 94 16.66 0.77 -3.44
CA TYR A 94 17.33 2.05 -3.22
C TYR A 94 18.76 1.87 -2.71
N LEU A 95 19.01 0.95 -1.78
CA LEU A 95 20.34 0.72 -1.21
C LEU A 95 21.34 0.10 -2.20
N PHE A 96 20.87 -0.84 -3.03
CA PHE A 96 21.70 -1.52 -4.02
C PHE A 96 21.69 -0.84 -5.40
N GLY A 97 20.96 0.27 -5.55
CA GLY A 97 20.84 1.00 -6.82
C GLY A 97 20.18 0.20 -7.95
N TRP A 98 19.35 -0.80 -7.61
CA TRP A 98 18.76 -1.68 -8.61
C TRP A 98 17.73 -0.90 -9.45
N GLN A 99 17.95 -0.86 -10.77
CA GLN A 99 17.08 -0.16 -11.69
C GLN A 99 15.75 -0.87 -12.02
N ALA A 100 15.57 -2.14 -11.62
CA ALA A 100 14.40 -2.93 -11.98
C ALA A 100 13.18 -2.55 -11.14
N SER A 101 12.29 -1.74 -11.70
CA SER A 101 10.98 -1.47 -11.13
C SER A 101 9.95 -2.45 -11.69
N VAL A 102 9.17 -3.12 -10.84
CA VAL A 102 8.06 -4.00 -11.27
C VAL A 102 7.07 -3.23 -12.17
N GLU A 103 6.88 -1.95 -11.87
CA GLU A 103 5.95 -1.07 -12.56
C GLU A 103 6.45 -0.70 -13.96
N LEU A 104 7.76 -0.65 -14.19
CA LEU A 104 8.33 -0.46 -15.52
C LEU A 104 8.00 -1.65 -16.43
N TRP A 105 7.85 -2.85 -15.86
CA TRP A 105 7.49 -4.06 -16.59
C TRP A 105 6.00 -4.07 -16.96
N LEU A 106 5.13 -3.60 -16.06
CA LEU A 106 3.68 -3.57 -16.25
C LEU A 106 3.21 -2.38 -17.10
N TYR A 107 3.82 -1.21 -16.90
CA TYR A 107 3.40 0.07 -17.48
C TYR A 107 4.59 0.88 -18.04
N PRO A 108 5.40 0.32 -18.96
CA PRO A 108 6.66 0.94 -19.40
C PRO A 108 6.48 2.34 -19.97
N LYS A 109 5.46 2.56 -20.82
CA LYS A 109 5.21 3.85 -21.48
C LYS A 109 4.84 4.94 -20.48
N GLN A 110 3.98 4.62 -19.52
CA GLN A 110 3.44 5.59 -18.57
C GLN A 110 4.44 5.91 -17.47
N VAL A 111 5.23 4.92 -17.06
CA VAL A 111 6.30 5.08 -16.09
C VAL A 111 7.45 5.93 -16.66
N LEU A 112 7.89 5.66 -17.90
CA LEU A 112 8.94 6.45 -18.55
C LEU A 112 8.56 7.93 -18.80
N GLN A 113 7.26 8.22 -18.87
CA GLN A 113 6.75 9.59 -18.99
C GLN A 113 6.72 10.34 -17.65
N MET A 114 6.93 9.66 -16.52
CA MET A 114 7.04 10.31 -15.23
C MET A 114 8.38 11.05 -15.14
N GLN A 115 8.32 12.38 -15.05
CA GLN A 115 9.49 13.23 -14.83
C GLN A 115 9.97 13.18 -13.36
N THR A 116 10.26 11.98 -12.88
CA THR A 116 10.73 11.73 -11.51
C THR A 116 12.10 11.07 -11.56
N GLU A 117 12.98 11.33 -10.60
CA GLU A 117 14.33 10.74 -10.53
C GLU A 117 14.33 9.21 -10.57
N PHE A 118 13.29 8.57 -10.02
CA PHE A 118 13.11 7.12 -10.02
C PHE A 118 11.69 6.75 -10.50
N PRO A 119 11.47 6.66 -11.82
CA PRO A 119 10.15 6.43 -12.37
C PRO A 119 9.62 5.04 -11.99
N GLY A 120 8.38 5.01 -11.53
CA GLY A 120 7.71 3.77 -11.18
C GLY A 120 8.35 3.10 -9.96
N ARG A 121 8.71 3.87 -8.93
CA ARG A 121 9.04 3.35 -7.61
C ARG A 121 8.24 4.07 -6.54
N PRO A 122 7.75 3.35 -5.51
CA PRO A 122 7.30 4.00 -4.30
C PRO A 122 8.42 4.87 -3.74
N SER A 123 8.05 6.02 -3.16
CA SER A 123 9.03 6.85 -2.46
C SER A 123 9.68 6.04 -1.32
N PRO A 124 10.96 6.30 -1.00
CA PRO A 124 11.62 5.60 0.11
C PRO A 124 10.90 5.83 1.44
N HIS A 125 10.33 7.02 1.64
CA HIS A 125 9.51 7.33 2.82
C HIS A 125 8.25 6.45 2.89
N THR A 126 7.60 6.21 1.75
CA THR A 126 6.41 5.34 1.67
C THR A 126 6.77 3.89 1.94
N ALA A 127 7.91 3.41 1.44
CA ALA A 127 8.36 2.05 1.70
C ALA A 127 8.64 1.82 3.19
N VAL A 128 9.34 2.76 3.84
CA VAL A 128 9.63 2.68 5.28
C VAL A 128 8.34 2.75 6.11
N SER A 129 7.42 3.66 5.78
CA SER A 129 6.14 3.74 6.50
C SER A 129 5.30 2.48 6.31
N ALA A 130 5.33 1.86 5.12
CA ALA A 130 4.68 0.59 4.87
C ALA A 130 5.29 -0.55 5.71
N ILE A 131 6.62 -0.61 5.86
CA ILE A 131 7.27 -1.59 6.73
C ILE A 131 6.79 -1.41 8.18
N LEU A 132 6.90 -0.19 8.71
CA LEU A 132 6.56 0.09 10.11
C LEU A 132 5.08 -0.19 10.42
N SER A 133 4.17 0.29 9.56
CA SER A 133 2.73 0.07 9.73
C SER A 133 2.36 -1.40 9.59
N GLY A 134 3.00 -2.15 8.67
CA GLY A 134 2.77 -3.58 8.50
C GLY A 134 3.22 -4.38 9.73
N LEU A 135 4.41 -4.08 10.26
CA LEU A 135 4.90 -4.67 11.51
C LEU A 135 3.99 -4.36 12.70
N ALA A 136 3.50 -3.12 12.81
CA ALA A 136 2.58 -2.73 13.87
C ALA A 136 1.25 -3.51 13.82
N ILE A 137 0.70 -3.74 12.61
CA ILE A 137 -0.52 -4.53 12.42
C ILE A 137 -0.27 -6.00 12.78
N ILE A 138 0.87 -6.57 12.36
CA ILE A 138 1.26 -7.94 12.72
C ILE A 138 1.33 -8.09 14.24
N LEU A 139 2.06 -7.19 14.92
CA LEU A 139 2.21 -7.21 16.37
C LEU A 139 0.88 -7.06 17.10
N SER A 140 -0.06 -6.28 16.55
CA SER A 140 -1.39 -6.09 17.13
C SER A 140 -2.35 -7.24 16.88
N GLY A 141 -2.06 -8.08 15.87
CA GLY A 141 -2.89 -9.23 15.48
C GLY A 141 -2.39 -10.58 15.99
N LEU A 142 -1.22 -10.61 16.66
CA LEU A 142 -0.73 -11.79 17.35
C LEU A 142 -1.60 -12.07 18.60
N PRO A 143 -1.99 -13.34 18.84
CA PRO A 143 -2.79 -13.73 20.00
C PRO A 143 -2.03 -13.60 21.32
#